data_AF-A0A2V9C274-F1
#
_entry.id   AF-A0A2V9C274-F1
#
_cell.length_a   1.000
_cell.length_b   1.000
_cell.length_c   1.000
_cell.angle_alpha   90.00
_cell.angle_beta   90.00
_cell.angle_gamma   90.00
#
_symmetry.space_group_name_H-M   'P 1'
#
loop_
_entity.id
_entity.type
_entity.pdbx_description
1 polymer ?
#
loop_
_entity_poly.entity_id
_entity_poly.type
_entity_poly.pdbx_seq_one_letter_code
_entity_poly.pdbx_strand_id
1 'polypeptide(L)'
;MVETIRSRAQHFHFRALTFSEIVGALERIAQKEGLSIDSGALAVLARAAEGSLRDALSLLEQARAYCGATITDPQVRELLGVVPEELLDQLVEAVQARSAERMLALVHTFLAEGRNLQHFCREAIRHFRNLLIARVCGADSDLIAAPPDQRLRLARAAEAFTEEDLTRYFQILLVTDDDLRR
;
A
#
# COMPACT_ATOMS: atom_id res chain seq x y z
N MET A 1 36.09 1.93 4.64
CA MET A 1 36.45 3.26 5.17
C MET A 1 37.84 3.16 5.77
N VAL A 2 38.75 4.08 5.46
CA VAL A 2 40.16 3.97 5.87
C VAL A 2 40.29 4.20 7.39
N GLU A 3 41.14 3.45 8.06
CA GLU A 3 41.33 3.45 9.54
C GLU A 3 41.67 4.84 10.12
N THR A 4 42.35 5.66 9.33
CA THR A 4 42.70 7.04 9.66
C THR A 4 41.51 7.99 9.70
N ILE A 5 40.46 7.75 8.90
CA ILE A 5 39.21 8.53 8.93
C ILE A 5 38.37 8.07 10.12
N ARG A 6 38.31 6.76 10.34
CA ARG A 6 37.51 6.15 11.41
C ARG A 6 37.98 6.52 12.83
N SER A 7 39.26 6.83 13.01
CA SER A 7 39.81 7.23 14.31
C SER A 7 39.61 8.72 14.65
N ARG A 8 39.19 9.55 13.68
CA ARG A 8 39.11 11.02 13.84
C ARG A 8 37.72 11.60 13.56
N ALA A 9 36.77 10.78 13.12
CA ALA A 9 35.40 11.19 12.82
C ALA A 9 34.41 10.59 13.83
N GLN A 10 33.33 11.34 14.12
CA GLN A 10 32.15 10.77 14.78
C GLN A 10 31.36 9.95 13.77
N HIS A 11 31.07 8.71 14.15
CA HIS A 11 30.33 7.78 13.30
C HIS A 11 28.87 7.76 13.72
N PHE A 12 27.99 8.17 12.80
CA PHE A 12 26.56 8.03 12.96
C PHE A 12 26.06 6.92 12.05
N HIS A 13 25.45 5.90 12.66
CA HIS A 13 24.76 4.85 11.93
C HIS A 13 23.27 5.19 11.89
N PHE A 14 22.77 5.51 10.70
CA PHE A 14 21.35 5.69 10.49
C PHE A 14 20.74 4.35 10.08
N ARG A 15 19.56 4.07 10.63
CA ARG A 15 18.69 2.97 10.19
C ARG A 15 17.36 3.54 9.74
N ALA A 16 16.62 2.78 8.95
CA ALA A 16 15.20 3.06 8.73
C ALA A 16 14.47 3.14 10.07
N LEU A 17 13.55 4.11 10.19
CA LEU A 17 12.69 4.20 11.35
C LEU A 17 11.64 3.09 11.31
N THR A 18 11.28 2.61 12.49
CA THR A 18 10.14 1.73 12.66
C THR A 18 8.84 2.51 12.45
N PHE A 19 7.77 1.79 12.13
CA PHE A 19 6.43 2.35 11.99
C PHE A 19 6.04 3.22 13.21
N SER A 20 6.22 2.71 14.43
CA SER A 20 5.86 3.42 15.66
C SER A 20 6.69 4.67 15.89
N GLU A 21 7.97 4.68 15.48
CA GLU A 21 8.82 5.88 15.55
C GLU A 21 8.34 6.97 14.59
N ILE A 22 7.90 6.60 13.38
CA ILE A 22 7.35 7.57 12.42
C ILE A 22 6.00 8.10 12.91
N VAL A 23 5.08 7.24 13.33
CA VAL A 23 3.78 7.66 13.87
C VAL A 23 3.96 8.63 15.03
N GLY A 24 4.79 8.29 16.02
CA GLY A 24 5.05 9.17 17.16
C GLY A 24 5.77 10.48 16.78
N ALA A 25 6.56 10.49 15.70
CA ALA A 25 7.14 11.72 15.18
C ALA A 25 6.08 12.62 14.53
N LEU A 26 5.22 12.04 13.68
CA LEU A 26 4.13 12.75 13.01
C LEU A 26 3.11 13.31 14.02
N GLU A 27 2.73 12.52 15.03
CA GLU A 27 1.81 12.97 16.11
C GLU A 27 2.34 14.21 16.84
N ARG A 28 3.61 14.18 17.26
CA ARG A 28 4.23 15.33 17.94
C ARG A 28 4.31 16.56 17.06
N ILE A 29 4.54 16.38 15.76
CA ILE A 29 4.64 17.50 14.81
C ILE A 29 3.26 18.07 14.52
N ALA A 30 2.26 17.22 14.28
CA ALA A 30 0.86 17.63 14.14
C ALA A 30 0.38 18.45 15.34
N GLN A 31 0.67 18.00 16.58
CA GLN A 31 0.34 18.75 17.79
C GLN A 31 1.03 20.12 17.85
N LYS A 32 2.32 20.20 17.48
CA LYS A 32 3.07 21.47 17.46
C LYS A 32 2.55 22.45 16.41
N GLU A 33 2.04 21.94 15.30
CA GLU A 33 1.46 22.74 14.23
C GLU A 33 -0.03 23.05 14.42
N GLY A 34 -0.66 22.54 15.49
CA GLY A 34 -2.08 22.73 15.75
C GLY A 34 -3.00 21.95 14.79
N LEU A 35 -2.51 20.84 14.23
CA LEU A 35 -3.28 19.96 13.36
C LEU A 35 -4.07 18.95 14.18
N SER A 36 -5.35 18.76 13.82
CA SER A 36 -6.16 17.64 14.28
C SER A 36 -6.09 16.54 13.22
N ILE A 37 -5.48 15.41 13.55
CA ILE A 37 -5.28 14.30 12.61
C ILE A 37 -5.75 12.98 13.22
N ASP A 38 -6.48 12.19 12.44
CA ASP A 38 -6.92 10.86 12.85
C ASP A 38 -5.72 9.90 13.02
N SER A 39 -5.80 8.98 13.97
CA SER A 39 -4.77 7.94 14.16
C SER A 39 -4.64 7.03 12.93
N GLY A 40 -5.74 6.78 12.21
CA GLY A 40 -5.73 6.07 10.94
C GLY A 40 -4.90 6.79 9.88
N ALA A 41 -5.12 8.10 9.71
CA ALA A 41 -4.37 8.94 8.78
C ALA A 41 -2.86 8.90 9.07
N LEU A 42 -2.47 9.03 10.34
CA LEU A 42 -1.07 8.92 10.77
C LEU A 42 -0.46 7.56 10.40
N ALA A 43 -1.21 6.48 10.59
CA ALA A 43 -0.79 5.14 10.22
C ALA A 43 -0.62 4.96 8.70
N VAL A 44 -1.49 5.57 7.89
CA VAL A 44 -1.39 5.54 6.43
C VAL A 44 -0.14 6.30 5.97
N LEU A 45 0.09 7.52 6.46
CA LEU A 45 1.29 8.32 6.15
C LEU A 45 2.58 7.60 6.56
N ALA A 46 2.60 7.01 7.76
CA ALA A 46 3.77 6.29 8.25
C ALA A 46 4.09 5.03 7.44
N ARG A 47 3.07 4.30 6.96
CA ARG A 47 3.28 3.15 6.05
C ARG A 47 3.81 3.59 4.70
N ALA A 48 3.23 4.63 4.11
CA ALA A 48 3.65 5.15 2.81
C ALA A 48 5.09 5.70 2.80
N ALA A 49 5.62 6.07 3.97
CA ALA A 49 6.97 6.60 4.12
C ALA A 49 8.09 5.54 4.16
N GLU A 50 7.77 4.24 4.27
CA GLU A 50 8.73 3.12 4.19
C GLU A 50 10.01 3.29 5.05
N GLY A 51 9.89 3.87 6.25
CA GLY A 51 11.02 4.07 7.16
C GLY A 51 11.76 5.40 7.03
N SER A 52 11.38 6.26 6.08
CA SER A 52 11.94 7.59 5.82
C SER A 52 11.11 8.69 6.50
N LEU A 53 11.67 9.33 7.54
CA LEU A 53 10.99 10.45 8.21
C LEU A 53 10.77 11.63 7.27
N ARG A 54 11.68 11.86 6.32
CA ARG A 54 11.56 12.93 5.34
C ARG A 54 10.33 12.75 4.46
N ASP A 55 10.11 11.54 3.98
CA ASP A 55 8.96 11.24 3.12
C ASP A 55 7.68 11.33 3.95
N ALA A 56 7.67 10.81 5.19
CA ALA A 56 6.54 10.96 6.11
C ALA A 56 6.14 12.43 6.32
N LEU A 57 7.11 13.34 6.52
CA LEU A 57 6.84 14.77 6.67
C LEU A 57 6.34 15.41 5.38
N SER A 58 6.91 15.02 4.24
CA SER A 58 6.45 15.50 2.93
C SER A 58 4.99 15.10 2.69
N LEU A 59 4.61 13.88 3.05
CA LEU A 59 3.23 13.40 2.95
C LEU A 59 2.30 14.11 3.95
N LEU A 60 2.77 14.41 5.17
CA LEU A 60 1.99 15.20 6.14
C LEU A 60 1.74 16.63 5.63
N GLU A 61 2.74 17.26 5.04
CA GLU A 61 2.58 18.59 4.44
C GLU A 61 1.59 18.57 3.27
N GLN A 62 1.63 17.55 2.43
CA GLN A 62 0.64 17.33 1.37
C GLN A 62 -0.77 17.11 1.95
N ALA A 63 -0.90 16.28 2.99
CA ALA A 63 -2.17 16.05 3.67
C ALA A 63 -2.75 17.33 4.27
N ARG A 64 -1.92 18.17 4.89
CA ARG A 64 -2.32 19.49 5.39
C ARG A 64 -2.76 20.42 4.26
N ALA A 65 -2.03 20.44 3.14
CA ALA A 65 -2.38 21.26 1.99
C ALA A 65 -3.72 20.85 1.35
N TYR A 66 -4.02 19.55 1.37
CA TYR A 66 -5.24 18.99 0.79
C TYR A 66 -6.46 19.09 1.74
N CYS A 67 -6.31 18.74 3.02
CA CYS A 67 -7.42 18.65 3.98
C CYS A 67 -7.60 19.90 4.86
N GLY A 68 -6.58 20.74 4.98
CA GLY A 68 -6.52 21.83 5.96
C GLY A 68 -6.04 21.38 7.34
N ALA A 69 -6.54 22.04 8.39
CA ALA A 69 -6.11 21.80 9.78
C ALA A 69 -6.72 20.54 10.41
N THR A 70 -7.77 19.98 9.80
CA THR A 70 -8.42 18.74 10.22
C THR A 70 -8.20 17.69 9.13
N ILE A 71 -7.42 16.66 9.44
CA ILE A 71 -6.97 15.64 8.52
C ILE A 71 -7.59 14.30 8.93
N THR A 72 -8.53 13.81 8.13
CA THR A 72 -9.22 12.54 8.42
C THR A 72 -8.59 11.35 7.70
N ASP A 73 -8.76 10.14 8.24
CA ASP A 73 -8.27 8.90 7.60
C ASP A 73 -8.78 8.72 6.15
N PRO A 74 -10.08 8.91 5.84
CA PRO A 74 -10.58 8.79 4.47
C PRO A 74 -9.90 9.76 3.50
N GLN A 75 -9.70 11.02 3.90
CA GLN A 75 -9.07 12.03 3.03
C GLN A 75 -7.60 11.71 2.75
N VAL A 76 -6.86 11.19 3.73
CA VAL A 76 -5.47 10.78 3.51
C VAL A 76 -5.37 9.56 2.61
N ARG A 77 -6.29 8.60 2.76
CA ARG A 77 -6.37 7.44 1.85
C ARG A 77 -6.68 7.87 0.43
N GLU A 78 -7.61 8.80 0.25
CA GLU A 78 -7.92 9.39 -1.05
C GLU A 78 -6.70 10.10 -1.65
N LEU A 79 -6.06 10.99 -0.88
CA LEU A 79 -4.87 11.73 -1.29
C LEU A 79 -3.72 10.81 -1.73
N LEU A 80 -3.44 9.76 -0.96
CA LEU A 80 -2.38 8.81 -1.28
C LEU A 80 -2.81 7.76 -2.31
N GLY A 81 -4.04 7.82 -2.79
CA GLY A 81 -4.60 6.87 -3.75
C GLY A 81 -4.72 5.45 -3.20
N VAL A 82 -4.79 5.28 -1.87
CA VAL A 82 -4.92 3.96 -1.22
C VAL A 82 -6.14 3.27 -1.79
N VAL A 83 -5.90 2.13 -2.44
CA VAL A 83 -6.95 1.34 -3.06
C VAL A 83 -7.79 0.68 -1.97
N PRO A 84 -9.11 0.96 -1.90
CA PRO A 84 -10.02 0.21 -1.04
C PRO A 84 -9.96 -1.27 -1.35
N GLU A 85 -9.99 -2.11 -0.32
CA GLU A 85 -9.91 -3.56 -0.49
C GLU A 85 -11.09 -4.09 -1.31
N GLU A 86 -12.26 -3.45 -1.21
CA GLU A 86 -13.45 -3.80 -1.98
C GLU A 86 -13.21 -3.71 -3.49
N LEU A 87 -12.31 -2.83 -3.95
CA LEU A 87 -11.96 -2.71 -5.36
C LEU A 87 -11.05 -3.85 -5.82
N LEU A 88 -10.17 -4.33 -4.93
CA LEU A 88 -9.35 -5.52 -5.18
C LEU A 88 -10.23 -6.78 -5.16
N ASP A 89 -11.21 -6.84 -4.27
CA ASP A 89 -12.18 -7.94 -4.22
C ASP A 89 -13.03 -7.96 -5.51
N GLN A 90 -13.52 -6.81 -5.98
CA GLN A 90 -14.22 -6.70 -7.27
C GLN A 90 -13.37 -7.14 -8.47
N LEU A 91 -12.08 -6.78 -8.47
CA LEU A 91 -11.12 -7.25 -9.47
C LEU A 91 -11.05 -8.79 -9.45
N VAL A 92 -10.87 -9.39 -8.28
CA VAL A 92 -10.79 -10.85 -8.11
C VAL A 92 -12.08 -11.53 -8.54
N GLU A 93 -13.24 -11.01 -8.14
CA GLU A 93 -14.55 -11.52 -8.54
C GLU A 93 -14.75 -11.46 -10.06
N ALA A 94 -14.35 -10.37 -10.72
CA ALA A 94 -14.43 -10.24 -12.16
C ALA A 94 -13.55 -11.27 -12.88
N VAL A 95 -12.34 -11.53 -12.37
CA VAL A 95 -11.44 -12.57 -12.88
C VAL A 95 -12.02 -13.97 -12.64
N GLN A 96 -12.53 -14.25 -11.46
CA GLN A 96 -13.17 -15.51 -11.11
C GLN A 96 -14.37 -15.81 -12.02
N ALA A 97 -15.22 -14.81 -12.24
CA ALA A 97 -16.38 -14.90 -13.11
C ALA A 97 -16.02 -14.93 -14.61
N ARG A 98 -14.73 -14.78 -14.97
CA ARG A 98 -14.24 -14.63 -16.35
C ARG A 98 -14.99 -13.53 -17.12
N SER A 99 -15.36 -12.47 -16.41
CA SER A 99 -16.25 -11.44 -16.91
C SER A 99 -15.45 -10.21 -17.33
N ALA A 100 -15.08 -10.16 -18.62
CA ALA A 100 -14.39 -9.01 -19.21
C ALA A 100 -15.20 -7.71 -19.10
N GLU A 101 -16.54 -7.78 -19.17
CA GLU A 101 -17.43 -6.63 -18.99
C GLU A 101 -17.24 -5.96 -17.63
N ARG A 102 -17.30 -6.74 -16.54
CA ARG A 102 -17.05 -6.25 -15.17
C ARG A 102 -15.66 -5.63 -15.01
N MET A 103 -14.64 -6.25 -15.61
CA MET A 103 -13.28 -5.74 -15.58
C MET A 103 -13.17 -4.37 -16.28
N LEU A 104 -13.73 -4.25 -17.48
CA LEU A 104 -13.73 -3.01 -18.25
C LEU A 104 -14.56 -1.92 -17.55
N ALA A 105 -15.67 -2.28 -16.92
CA ALA A 105 -16.46 -1.34 -16.12
C ALA A 105 -15.68 -0.81 -14.91
N LEU A 106 -14.97 -1.69 -14.18
CA LEU A 106 -14.10 -1.30 -13.06
C LEU A 106 -13.01 -0.31 -13.50
N VAL A 107 -12.33 -0.62 -14.61
CA VAL A 107 -11.30 0.27 -15.20
C VAL A 107 -11.91 1.60 -15.66
N HIS A 108 -13.09 1.58 -16.28
CA HIS A 108 -13.79 2.78 -16.71
C HIS A 108 -14.12 3.70 -15.52
N THR A 109 -14.62 3.14 -14.41
CA THR A 109 -14.88 3.90 -13.18
C THR A 109 -13.62 4.56 -12.65
N PHE A 110 -12.48 3.87 -12.65
CA PHE A 110 -11.21 4.46 -12.16
C PHE A 110 -10.73 5.61 -13.02
N LEU A 111 -10.86 5.47 -14.34
CA LEU A 111 -10.54 6.56 -15.26
C LEU A 111 -11.46 7.76 -15.05
N ALA A 112 -12.77 7.52 -14.87
CA ALA A 112 -13.75 8.57 -14.63
C ALA A 112 -13.52 9.31 -13.30
N GLU A 113 -13.07 8.60 -12.27
CA GLU A 113 -12.73 9.15 -10.95
C GLU A 113 -11.32 9.76 -10.89
N GLY A 114 -10.55 9.72 -11.99
CA GLY A 114 -9.18 10.25 -12.05
C GLY A 114 -8.18 9.47 -11.18
N ARG A 115 -8.48 8.21 -10.85
CA ARG A 115 -7.61 7.37 -10.04
C ARG A 115 -6.35 6.98 -10.80
N ASN A 116 -5.26 6.80 -10.06
CA ASN A 116 -4.00 6.34 -10.62
C ASN A 116 -4.06 4.82 -10.92
N LEU A 117 -4.27 4.46 -12.20
CA LEU A 117 -4.32 3.06 -12.66
C LEU A 117 -3.02 2.30 -12.40
N GLN A 118 -1.87 2.96 -12.48
CA GLN A 118 -0.58 2.34 -12.20
C GLN A 118 -0.48 1.94 -10.72
N HIS A 119 -0.88 2.84 -9.83
CA HIS A 119 -0.95 2.53 -8.40
C HIS A 119 -1.93 1.37 -8.13
N PHE A 120 -3.10 1.39 -8.76
CA PHE A 120 -4.04 0.28 -8.66
C PHE A 120 -3.44 -1.05 -9.15
N CYS A 121 -2.72 -1.04 -10.27
CA CYS A 121 -2.06 -2.23 -10.79
C CYS A 121 -1.04 -2.81 -9.79
N ARG A 122 -0.26 -1.96 -9.12
CA ARG A 122 0.69 -2.39 -8.07
C ARG A 122 0.00 -3.02 -6.87
N GLU A 123 -1.12 -2.45 -6.44
CA GLU A 123 -1.91 -3.05 -5.35
C GLU A 123 -2.59 -4.35 -5.78
N ALA A 124 -3.03 -4.46 -7.03
CA ALA A 124 -3.49 -5.72 -7.61
C ALA A 124 -2.37 -6.78 -7.64
N ILE A 125 -1.14 -6.42 -8.04
CA ILE A 125 0.04 -7.31 -8.00
C ILE A 125 0.26 -7.82 -6.57
N ARG A 126 0.24 -6.93 -5.57
CA ARG A 126 0.37 -7.29 -4.15
C ARG A 126 -0.74 -8.24 -3.71
N HIS A 127 -1.98 -7.96 -4.11
CA HIS A 127 -3.14 -8.77 -3.76
C HIS A 127 -3.06 -10.18 -4.37
N PHE A 128 -2.77 -10.31 -5.68
CA PHE A 128 -2.59 -11.61 -6.33
C PHE A 128 -1.39 -12.39 -5.79
N ARG A 129 -0.30 -11.71 -5.40
CA ARG A 129 0.80 -12.34 -4.67
C ARG A 129 0.33 -12.95 -3.35
N ASN A 130 -0.48 -12.22 -2.58
CA ASN A 130 -0.99 -12.71 -1.30
C ASN A 130 -1.96 -13.89 -1.50
N LEU A 131 -2.79 -13.87 -2.54
CA LEU A 131 -3.63 -15.03 -2.92
C LEU A 131 -2.76 -16.25 -3.26
N LEU A 132 -1.68 -16.07 -4.04
CA LEU A 132 -0.76 -17.14 -4.39
C LEU A 132 -0.07 -17.72 -3.14
N ILE A 133 0.42 -16.87 -2.24
CA ILE A 133 1.02 -17.31 -0.96
C ILE A 133 -0.02 -18.05 -0.11
N ALA A 134 -1.24 -17.54 0.01
CA ALA A 134 -2.30 -18.22 0.73
C ALA A 134 -2.61 -19.60 0.13
N ARG A 135 -2.58 -19.72 -1.20
CA ARG A 135 -2.83 -20.98 -1.91
C ARG A 135 -1.73 -22.02 -1.75
N VAL A 136 -0.47 -21.59 -1.72
CA VAL A 136 0.73 -22.45 -1.72
C VAL A 136 1.25 -22.72 -0.31
N CYS A 137 1.33 -21.67 0.52
CA CYS A 137 1.91 -21.72 1.87
C CYS A 137 0.87 -21.71 3.00
N GLY A 138 -0.40 -21.49 2.68
CA GLY A 138 -1.48 -21.35 3.66
C GLY A 138 -1.66 -19.92 4.17
N ALA A 139 -2.86 -19.63 4.67
CA ALA A 139 -3.29 -18.30 5.10
C ALA A 139 -2.53 -17.75 6.31
N ASP A 140 -1.99 -18.63 7.15
CA ASP A 140 -1.26 -18.26 8.37
C ASP A 140 0.22 -17.93 8.12
N SER A 141 0.67 -18.03 6.86
CA SER A 141 2.07 -17.76 6.50
C SER A 141 2.52 -16.35 6.88
N ASP A 142 3.70 -16.26 7.51
CA ASP A 142 4.37 -14.99 7.81
C ASP A 142 4.74 -14.18 6.56
N LEU A 143 4.69 -14.81 5.37
CA LEU A 143 4.91 -14.14 4.09
C LEU A 143 3.74 -13.22 3.69
N ILE A 144 2.57 -13.38 4.31
CA ILE A 144 1.40 -12.53 4.08
C ILE A 144 1.43 -11.35 5.07
N ALA A 145 1.82 -10.19 4.57
CA ALA A 145 1.82 -8.94 5.33
C ALA A 145 0.40 -8.32 5.38
N ALA A 146 -0.55 -9.03 6.01
CA ALA A 146 -1.95 -8.63 6.15
C ALA A 146 -2.49 -8.96 7.57
N PRO A 147 -3.45 -8.18 8.11
CA PRO A 147 -4.15 -8.50 9.35
C PRO A 147 -4.90 -9.84 9.30
N PRO A 148 -5.19 -10.47 10.46
CA PRO A 148 -5.83 -11.79 10.52
C PRO A 148 -7.17 -11.91 9.77
N ASP A 149 -8.01 -10.88 9.85
CA ASP A 149 -9.30 -10.80 9.15
C ASP A 149 -9.13 -10.73 7.63
N GLN A 150 -8.11 -10.01 7.16
CA GLN A 150 -7.76 -9.94 5.74
C GLN A 150 -7.17 -11.28 5.25
N ARG A 151 -6.34 -11.95 6.05
CA ARG A 151 -5.78 -13.27 5.73
C ARG A 151 -6.89 -14.31 5.49
N LEU A 152 -7.95 -14.29 6.29
CA LEU A 152 -9.10 -15.19 6.11
C LEU A 152 -9.84 -14.92 4.79
N ARG A 153 -10.03 -13.66 4.41
CA ARG A 153 -10.64 -13.29 3.12
C ARG A 153 -9.77 -13.73 1.94
N LEU A 154 -8.47 -13.47 2.00
CA LEU A 154 -7.50 -13.91 0.99
C LEU A 154 -7.52 -15.44 0.82
N ALA A 155 -7.59 -16.19 1.92
CA ALA A 155 -7.68 -17.65 1.88
C ALA A 155 -8.92 -18.13 1.12
N ARG A 156 -10.08 -17.58 1.43
CA ARG A 156 -11.35 -17.93 0.76
C ARG A 156 -11.32 -17.57 -0.73
N ALA A 157 -10.81 -16.40 -1.08
CA ALA A 157 -10.67 -15.99 -2.46
C ALA A 157 -9.67 -16.88 -3.24
N ALA A 158 -8.58 -17.31 -2.59
CA ALA A 158 -7.58 -18.16 -3.20
C ALA A 158 -8.10 -19.57 -3.56
N GLU A 159 -9.12 -20.09 -2.84
CA GLU A 159 -9.75 -21.39 -3.15
C GLU A 159 -10.40 -21.41 -4.54
N ALA A 160 -10.80 -20.25 -5.07
CA ALA A 160 -11.40 -20.13 -6.38
C ALA A 160 -10.42 -20.31 -7.55
N PHE A 161 -9.11 -20.36 -7.26
CA PHE A 161 -8.07 -20.39 -8.27
C PHE A 161 -7.08 -21.54 -8.05
N THR A 162 -6.54 -22.03 -9.16
CA THR A 162 -5.37 -22.92 -9.11
C THR A 162 -4.09 -22.11 -8.89
N GLU A 163 -3.03 -22.76 -8.43
CA GLU A 163 -1.69 -22.14 -8.35
C GLU A 163 -1.23 -21.63 -9.73
N GLU A 164 -1.52 -22.39 -10.79
CA GLU A 164 -1.20 -22.02 -12.17
C GLU A 164 -1.95 -20.75 -12.60
N ASP A 165 -3.25 -20.65 -12.28
CA ASP A 165 -4.05 -19.46 -12.55
C ASP A 165 -3.48 -18.22 -11.85
N LEU A 166 -3.22 -18.32 -10.53
CA LEU A 166 -2.70 -17.20 -9.75
C LEU A 166 -1.31 -16.77 -10.24
N THR A 167 -0.45 -17.73 -10.58
CA THR A 167 0.87 -17.46 -11.17
C THR A 167 0.75 -16.73 -12.51
N ARG A 168 -0.16 -17.20 -13.38
CA ARG A 168 -0.43 -16.59 -14.69
C ARG A 168 -0.97 -15.16 -14.54
N TYR A 169 -1.96 -14.93 -13.67
CA TYR A 169 -2.50 -13.59 -13.43
C TYR A 169 -1.47 -12.64 -12.84
N PHE A 170 -0.65 -13.13 -11.91
CA PHE A 170 0.45 -12.36 -11.34
C PHE A 170 1.45 -11.92 -12.42
N GLN A 171 1.84 -12.80 -13.34
CA GLN A 171 2.70 -12.46 -14.47
C GLN A 171 2.08 -11.43 -15.42
N ILE A 172 0.79 -11.60 -15.77
CA ILE A 172 0.06 -10.64 -16.61
C ILE A 172 0.04 -9.25 -15.97
N LEU A 173 -0.24 -9.18 -14.67
CA LEU A 173 -0.23 -7.92 -13.93
C LEU A 173 1.17 -7.27 -13.90
N LEU A 174 2.23 -8.06 -13.71
CA LEU A 174 3.60 -7.54 -13.75
C LEU A 174 3.97 -6.92 -15.11
N VAL A 175 3.57 -7.57 -16.21
CA VAL A 175 3.75 -7.02 -17.56
C VAL A 175 2.91 -5.76 -17.74
N THR A 176 1.67 -5.77 -17.23
CA THR A 176 0.76 -4.62 -17.32
C THR A 176 1.29 -3.40 -16.55
N ASP A 177 1.88 -3.55 -15.36
CA ASP A 177 2.52 -2.44 -14.64
C ASP A 177 3.74 -1.88 -15.40
N ASP A 178 4.49 -2.73 -16.12
CA ASP A 178 5.57 -2.26 -16.99
C ASP A 178 5.06 -1.45 -18.18
N ASP A 179 3.98 -1.91 -18.83
CA ASP A 179 3.37 -1.20 -19.94
C ASP A 179 2.75 0.13 -19.50
N LEU A 180 2.15 0.20 -18.31
CA LEU A 180 1.63 1.45 -17.71
C LEU A 180 2.72 2.45 -17.30
N ARG A 181 3.99 2.03 -17.21
CA ARG A 181 5.13 2.93 -16.95
C ARG A 181 5.59 3.70 -18.19
N ARG A 182 5.25 3.22 -19.38
CA ARG A 182 5.74 3.75 -20.67
C ARG A 182 4.83 4.86 -21.18
#